data_AF-A0A7F8R8B9-F1
#
_entry.id   AF-A0A7F8R8B9-F1
#
_cell.length_a   1.000
_cell.length_b   1.000
_cell.length_c   1.000
_cell.angle_alpha   90.00
_cell.angle_beta   90.00
_cell.angle_gamma   90.00
#
_symmetry.space_group_name_H-M   'P 1'
#
loop_
_entity.id
_entity.type
_entity.pdbx_description
1 polymer ?
#
loop_
_entity_poly.entity_id
_entity_poly.type
_entity_poly.pdbx_seq_one_letter_code
_entity_poly.pdbx_strand_id
1 'polypeptide(L)'
;MKAKKILIWCLCCLINKEPQNSEESKLNSWTRGLLSHILSAFRFDTKEVGLFTQGLGYAPADYCPGLLKNMVLSLASELRENHLNGFNTQRRMVPEKIRFLSRVCIPLVTLPDIEPLVEALLTYHGYEPQEVLWPEFFDAVNEAFLLKKISLPTSAVVCLWLRHLPSLEKATLHLFDKLISSERNFLRRIECFLKDSLLPEAACHPAIFRIVDEMFRCALLETDGAPEVLAAIQVFTWCFVEALEKKNKQLKFTFKTYFPYASPSLIMVLLQHPKEIPQELWHQPLKHISEMLREIVEDQTHGSYGGPFECWFLFIHFGGWADIVAEQLVMSEAEPPEALLWLLAFSYSPRDRSLQRTQTMIEVKAVLGHLKKLFRSPTLSAKDLQAAAAESRDRDPRPPLCQQLIRRLILNFLLWAPGGHVIAREVITLMAPTDELTYEMTGLLDQTLYRWDHLCMEAPRSRKLARELLAELRSAGTAR
;
A
#
# COMPACT_ATOMS: atom_id res chain seq x y z
N MET A 1 -37.67 38.39 -14.25
CA MET A 1 -37.33 37.20 -13.41
C MET A 1 -38.12 35.92 -13.77
N LYS A 2 -39.43 35.97 -14.09
CA LYS A 2 -40.25 34.79 -14.44
C LYS A 2 -39.80 34.02 -15.70
N ALA A 3 -39.49 34.70 -16.81
CA ALA A 3 -39.08 34.05 -18.07
C ALA A 3 -37.76 33.25 -17.97
N LYS A 4 -36.84 33.64 -17.09
CA LYS A 4 -35.51 33.01 -16.94
C LYS A 4 -35.55 31.71 -16.13
N LYS A 5 -36.38 31.67 -15.08
CA LYS A 5 -36.67 30.41 -14.35
C LYS A 5 -37.36 29.41 -15.25
N ILE A 6 -38.27 29.88 -16.11
CA ILE A 6 -38.94 29.05 -17.13
C ILE A 6 -37.91 28.50 -18.12
N LEU A 7 -36.95 29.31 -18.60
CA LEU A 7 -35.90 28.85 -19.52
C LEU A 7 -35.02 27.74 -18.93
N ILE A 8 -34.55 27.88 -17.68
CA ILE A 8 -33.76 26.82 -17.00
C ILE A 8 -34.60 25.55 -16.85
N TRP A 9 -35.87 25.69 -16.46
CA TRP A 9 -36.78 24.56 -16.31
C TRP A 9 -37.01 23.85 -17.64
N CYS A 10 -37.22 24.59 -18.73
CA CYS A 10 -37.34 24.06 -20.08
C CYS A 10 -36.06 23.33 -20.52
N LEU A 11 -34.87 23.88 -20.22
CA LEU A 11 -33.60 23.22 -20.54
C LEU A 11 -33.37 21.95 -19.71
N CYS A 12 -33.76 21.93 -18.43
CA CYS A 12 -33.72 20.73 -17.61
C CYS A 12 -34.71 19.66 -18.10
N CYS A 13 -35.87 20.05 -18.64
CA CYS A 13 -36.83 19.14 -19.25
C CYS A 13 -36.36 18.54 -20.57
N LEU A 14 -35.38 19.17 -21.25
CA LEU A 14 -34.79 18.67 -22.49
C LEU A 14 -33.69 17.63 -22.26
N ILE A 15 -33.22 17.44 -21.02
CA ILE A 15 -32.25 16.40 -20.69
C ILE A 15 -32.97 15.06 -20.63
N ASN A 16 -32.73 14.21 -21.62
CA ASN A 16 -33.29 12.87 -21.63
C ASN A 16 -32.58 12.00 -20.58
N LYS A 17 -33.34 11.36 -19.68
CA LYS A 17 -32.78 10.63 -18.53
C LYS A 17 -32.05 9.35 -18.94
N GLU A 18 -32.42 8.79 -20.10
CA GLU A 18 -31.86 7.57 -20.70
C GLU A 18 -31.69 7.79 -22.21
N PRO A 19 -30.58 8.40 -22.66
CA PRO A 19 -30.36 8.65 -24.09
C PRO A 19 -30.09 7.33 -24.82
N GLN A 20 -30.92 7.01 -25.83
CA GLN A 20 -30.88 5.73 -26.52
C GLN A 20 -29.93 5.73 -27.73
N ASN A 21 -29.47 6.90 -28.16
CA ASN A 21 -28.58 7.07 -29.31
C ASN A 21 -27.51 8.14 -29.07
N SER A 22 -26.49 8.17 -29.93
CA SER A 22 -25.33 9.06 -29.80
C SER A 22 -25.70 10.54 -30.01
N GLU A 23 -26.78 10.82 -30.73
CA GLU A 23 -27.29 12.17 -30.97
C GLU A 23 -27.97 12.75 -29.72
N GLU A 24 -28.75 11.95 -29.00
CA GLU A 24 -29.36 12.32 -27.71
C GLU A 24 -28.31 12.53 -26.62
N SER A 25 -27.22 11.75 -26.63
CA SER A 25 -26.09 11.97 -25.71
C SER A 25 -25.37 13.29 -26.00
N LYS A 26 -25.16 13.63 -27.29
CA LYS A 26 -24.62 14.94 -27.69
C LYS A 26 -25.55 16.08 -27.33
N LEU A 27 -26.87 15.92 -27.51
CA LEU A 27 -27.88 16.90 -27.13
C LEU A 27 -27.90 17.10 -25.60
N ASN A 28 -27.80 16.04 -24.82
CA ASN A 28 -27.67 16.10 -23.37
C ASN A 28 -26.38 16.81 -22.94
N SER A 29 -25.25 16.49 -23.57
CA SER A 29 -23.96 17.13 -23.30
C SER A 29 -24.00 18.62 -23.63
N TRP A 30 -24.57 18.99 -24.78
CA TRP A 30 -24.77 20.38 -25.18
C TRP A 30 -25.72 21.12 -24.24
N THR A 31 -26.83 20.51 -23.84
CA THR A 31 -27.81 21.09 -22.91
C THR A 31 -27.20 21.30 -21.52
N ARG A 32 -26.37 20.37 -21.05
CA ARG A 32 -25.60 20.50 -19.80
C ARG A 32 -24.52 21.55 -19.91
N GLY A 33 -23.82 21.64 -21.05
CA GLY A 33 -22.84 22.69 -21.33
C GLY A 33 -23.48 24.08 -21.38
N LEU A 34 -24.67 24.19 -21.97
CA LEU A 34 -25.46 25.41 -22.01
C LEU A 34 -25.99 25.77 -20.61
N LEU A 35 -26.48 24.80 -19.84
CA LEU A 35 -26.86 25.02 -18.44
C LEU A 35 -25.65 25.46 -17.60
N SER A 36 -24.49 24.85 -17.78
CA SER A 36 -23.24 25.26 -17.13
C SER A 36 -22.82 26.68 -17.56
N HIS A 37 -22.98 27.03 -18.84
CA HIS A 37 -22.73 28.38 -19.33
C HIS A 37 -23.74 29.39 -18.81
N ILE A 38 -25.02 29.03 -18.70
CA ILE A 38 -26.05 29.90 -18.13
C ILE A 38 -25.79 30.06 -16.63
N LEU A 39 -25.48 28.99 -15.90
CA LEU A 39 -25.11 28.96 -14.47
C LEU A 39 -23.81 29.73 -14.17
N SER A 40 -22.84 29.71 -15.06
CA SER A 40 -21.62 30.53 -14.96
C SER A 40 -21.84 31.98 -15.44
N ALA A 41 -22.74 32.21 -16.38
CA ALA A 41 -23.18 33.54 -16.81
C ALA A 41 -24.22 34.18 -15.86
N PHE A 42 -24.76 33.41 -14.90
CA PHE A 42 -25.46 33.92 -13.72
C PHE A 42 -24.44 34.62 -12.79
N ARG A 43 -23.81 35.69 -13.29
CA ARG A 43 -23.58 36.84 -12.41
C ARG A 43 -24.97 37.34 -12.07
N PHE A 44 -25.39 37.16 -10.83
CA PHE A 44 -26.59 37.80 -10.30
C PHE A 44 -26.61 39.26 -10.76
N ASP A 45 -27.77 39.77 -11.14
CA ASP A 45 -27.95 41.21 -11.31
C ASP A 45 -27.74 41.82 -9.91
N THR A 46 -26.48 42.20 -9.66
CA THR A 46 -25.92 42.54 -8.35
C THR A 46 -26.51 43.83 -7.80
N LYS A 47 -27.30 44.55 -8.61
CA LYS A 47 -27.96 45.80 -8.24
C LYS A 47 -29.20 45.59 -7.37
N GLU A 48 -30.08 44.63 -7.66
CA GLU A 48 -31.31 44.42 -6.87
C GLU A 48 -31.07 43.65 -5.57
N VAL A 49 -30.26 42.57 -5.62
CA VAL A 49 -29.84 41.84 -4.41
C VAL A 49 -28.87 42.67 -3.58
N GLY A 50 -28.08 43.54 -4.22
CA GLY A 50 -27.14 44.43 -3.56
C GLY A 50 -27.83 45.49 -2.68
N LEU A 51 -28.92 46.09 -3.16
CA LEU A 51 -29.70 47.06 -2.38
C LEU A 51 -30.36 46.42 -1.15
N PHE A 52 -30.87 45.20 -1.28
CA PHE A 52 -31.50 44.47 -0.17
C PHE A 52 -30.48 43.98 0.87
N THR A 53 -29.35 43.42 0.43
CA THR A 53 -28.27 42.95 1.31
C THR A 53 -27.53 44.09 2.00
N GLN A 54 -27.32 45.22 1.32
CA GLN A 54 -26.76 46.44 1.90
C GLN A 54 -27.68 47.07 2.96
N GLY A 55 -29.01 47.01 2.76
CA GLY A 55 -30.00 47.40 3.78
C GLY A 55 -30.01 46.52 5.04
N LEU A 56 -29.43 45.32 4.96
CA LEU A 56 -29.26 44.38 6.07
C LEU A 56 -27.81 44.33 6.60
N GLY A 57 -26.91 45.17 6.08
CA GLY A 57 -25.50 45.25 6.50
C GLY A 57 -24.55 44.21 5.89
N TYR A 58 -24.99 43.45 4.87
CA TYR A 58 -24.17 42.43 4.20
C TYR A 58 -23.63 42.93 2.86
N ALA A 59 -22.38 42.59 2.54
CA ALA A 59 -21.79 42.87 1.23
C ALA A 59 -22.33 41.89 0.16
N PRO A 60 -22.73 42.35 -1.04
CA PRO A 60 -23.40 41.50 -2.04
C PRO A 60 -22.53 40.36 -2.60
N ALA A 61 -21.21 40.50 -2.53
CA ALA A 61 -20.24 39.49 -2.97
C ALA A 61 -20.17 38.28 -2.03
N ASP A 62 -20.56 38.44 -0.76
CA ASP A 62 -20.42 37.41 0.28
C ASP A 62 -21.72 36.62 0.50
N TYR A 63 -22.86 37.16 0.02
CA TYR A 63 -24.19 36.60 0.28
C TYR A 63 -24.44 35.27 -0.44
N CYS A 64 -24.13 35.18 -1.74
CA CYS A 64 -24.40 33.97 -2.52
C CYS A 64 -23.50 32.77 -2.12
N PRO A 65 -22.18 32.94 -1.93
CA PRO A 65 -21.33 31.88 -1.36
C PRO A 65 -21.77 31.48 0.06
N GLY A 66 -22.12 32.46 0.90
CA GLY A 66 -22.64 32.19 2.25
C GLY A 66 -23.96 31.40 2.25
N LEU A 67 -24.87 31.71 1.34
CA LEU A 67 -26.14 30.99 1.20
C LEU A 67 -25.91 29.55 0.71
N LEU A 68 -25.06 29.35 -0.30
CA LEU A 68 -24.70 28.01 -0.78
C LEU A 68 -24.10 27.18 0.35
N LYS A 69 -23.13 27.73 1.08
CA LYS A 69 -22.50 27.09 2.23
C LYS A 69 -23.55 26.71 3.29
N ASN A 70 -24.47 27.59 3.62
CA ASN A 70 -25.54 27.31 4.59
C ASN A 70 -26.50 26.20 4.09
N MET A 71 -26.83 26.19 2.81
CA MET A 71 -27.66 25.14 2.21
C MET A 71 -26.96 23.77 2.26
N VAL A 72 -25.67 23.71 1.87
CA VAL A 72 -24.86 22.49 1.92
C VAL A 72 -24.77 21.99 3.36
N LEU A 73 -24.43 22.86 4.31
CA LEU A 73 -24.33 22.49 5.72
C LEU A 73 -25.66 22.00 6.28
N SER A 74 -26.79 22.63 5.91
CA SER A 74 -28.12 22.19 6.31
C SER A 74 -28.49 20.81 5.74
N LEU A 75 -28.13 20.53 4.48
CA LEU A 75 -28.36 19.21 3.88
C LEU A 75 -27.44 18.15 4.51
N ALA A 76 -26.18 18.50 4.75
CA ALA A 76 -25.22 17.63 5.42
C ALA A 76 -25.66 17.32 6.86
N SER A 77 -26.18 18.30 7.60
CA SER A 77 -26.72 18.08 8.95
C SER A 77 -27.97 17.20 8.91
N GLU A 78 -28.89 17.43 7.96
CA GLU A 78 -30.08 16.57 7.79
C GLU A 78 -29.69 15.11 7.50
N LEU A 79 -28.64 14.88 6.70
CA LEU A 79 -28.10 13.53 6.45
C LEU A 79 -27.42 12.93 7.69
N ARG A 80 -26.65 13.70 8.45
CA ARG A 80 -25.94 13.23 9.66
C ARG A 80 -26.87 12.98 10.85
N GLU A 81 -27.90 13.80 11.04
CA GLU A 81 -28.91 13.61 12.10
C GLU A 81 -29.67 12.30 11.94
N ASN A 82 -29.90 11.87 10.68
CA ASN A 82 -30.52 10.59 10.36
C ASN A 82 -29.64 9.38 10.77
N HIS A 83 -28.32 9.56 10.84
CA HIS A 83 -27.38 8.52 11.29
C HIS A 83 -27.32 8.39 12.82
N LEU A 84 -27.47 9.49 13.58
CA LEU A 84 -27.32 9.50 15.04
C LEU A 84 -28.61 9.16 15.81
N ASN A 85 -29.79 9.45 15.26
CA ASN A 85 -31.08 9.32 15.94
C ASN A 85 -31.96 8.22 15.36
N GLY A 86 -31.51 6.96 15.45
CA GLY A 86 -32.19 5.77 14.91
C GLY A 86 -33.68 5.57 15.29
N PHE A 87 -34.21 6.38 16.21
CA PHE A 87 -35.60 6.33 16.71
C PHE A 87 -36.53 7.45 16.22
N ASN A 88 -36.04 8.51 15.57
CA ASN A 88 -36.90 9.59 15.06
C ASN A 88 -37.31 9.34 13.60
N THR A 89 -38.56 8.92 13.38
CA THR A 89 -39.14 8.62 12.05
C THR A 89 -39.71 9.85 11.33
N GLN A 90 -39.85 11.00 12.00
CA GLN A 90 -40.54 12.18 11.44
C GLN A 90 -39.67 13.15 10.61
N ARG A 91 -38.33 13.02 10.60
CA ARG A 91 -37.40 13.92 9.86
C ARG A 91 -36.44 13.19 8.91
N ARG A 92 -36.84 12.03 8.40
CA ARG A 92 -35.98 11.23 7.50
C ARG A 92 -36.11 11.68 6.06
N MET A 93 -34.97 11.85 5.38
CA MET A 93 -34.98 11.96 3.92
C MET A 93 -35.41 10.64 3.30
N VAL A 94 -36.33 10.71 2.35
CA VAL A 94 -36.80 9.54 1.57
C VAL A 94 -35.65 9.05 0.67
N PRO A 95 -35.43 7.74 0.51
CA PRO A 95 -34.33 7.21 -0.31
C PRO A 95 -34.23 7.80 -1.72
N GLU A 96 -35.35 8.12 -2.38
CA GLU A 96 -35.33 8.75 -3.71
C GLU A 96 -34.74 10.17 -3.68
N LYS A 97 -34.95 10.92 -2.59
CA LYS A 97 -34.35 12.25 -2.40
C LYS A 97 -32.83 12.14 -2.25
N ILE A 98 -32.35 11.14 -1.53
CA ILE A 98 -30.91 10.87 -1.33
C ILE A 98 -30.27 10.42 -2.64
N ARG A 99 -30.94 9.51 -3.35
CA ARG A 99 -30.52 9.06 -4.69
C ARG A 99 -30.43 10.24 -5.67
N PHE A 100 -31.43 11.11 -5.68
CA PHE A 100 -31.41 12.33 -6.49
C PHE A 100 -30.27 13.28 -6.09
N LEU A 101 -30.05 13.52 -4.79
CA LEU A 101 -28.97 14.36 -4.30
C LEU A 101 -27.60 13.82 -4.74
N SER A 102 -27.36 12.51 -4.63
CA SER A 102 -26.10 11.89 -5.09
C SER A 102 -25.86 12.14 -6.57
N ARG A 103 -26.90 12.00 -7.42
CA ARG A 103 -26.80 12.25 -8.87
C ARG A 103 -26.52 13.72 -9.19
N VAL A 104 -27.15 14.66 -8.48
CA VAL A 104 -26.91 16.11 -8.66
C VAL A 104 -25.51 16.50 -8.21
N CYS A 105 -24.93 15.80 -7.23
CA CYS A 105 -23.59 16.09 -6.74
C CYS A 105 -22.48 15.64 -7.69
N ILE A 106 -22.71 14.71 -8.63
CA ILE A 106 -21.70 14.16 -9.56
C ILE A 106 -20.83 15.26 -10.23
N PRO A 107 -21.37 16.27 -10.93
CA PRO A 107 -20.56 17.32 -11.54
C PRO A 107 -19.96 18.32 -10.53
N LEU A 108 -20.36 18.25 -9.26
CA LEU A 108 -20.02 19.21 -8.21
C LEU A 108 -19.00 18.68 -7.20
N VAL A 109 -18.63 17.39 -7.26
CA VAL A 109 -17.79 16.71 -6.26
C VAL A 109 -16.43 17.37 -6.03
N THR A 110 -15.92 18.15 -6.99
CA THR A 110 -14.63 18.83 -6.88
C THR A 110 -14.73 20.25 -6.29
N LEU A 111 -15.95 20.74 -6.01
CA LEU A 111 -16.14 22.07 -5.44
C LEU A 111 -15.94 22.00 -3.91
N PRO A 112 -15.05 22.84 -3.33
CA PRO A 112 -14.78 22.83 -1.89
C PRO A 112 -16.02 23.04 -1.02
N ASP A 113 -16.95 23.89 -1.47
CA ASP A 113 -18.20 24.18 -0.75
C ASP A 113 -19.13 22.96 -0.65
N ILE A 114 -18.93 21.93 -1.49
CA ILE A 114 -19.77 20.74 -1.58
C ILE A 114 -19.16 19.56 -0.80
N GLU A 115 -17.88 19.63 -0.42
CA GLU A 115 -17.16 18.58 0.32
C GLU A 115 -17.92 18.07 1.57
N PRO A 116 -18.50 18.92 2.44
CA PRO A 116 -19.25 18.45 3.61
C PRO A 116 -20.48 17.61 3.26
N LEU A 117 -21.11 17.89 2.11
CA LEU A 117 -22.26 17.14 1.60
C LEU A 117 -21.82 15.82 0.97
N VAL A 118 -20.69 15.79 0.26
CA VAL A 118 -20.09 14.53 -0.25
C VAL A 118 -19.77 13.60 0.91
N GLU A 119 -19.11 14.11 1.95
CA GLU A 119 -18.81 13.36 3.18
C GLU A 119 -20.09 12.82 3.84
N ALA A 120 -21.12 13.67 3.97
CA ALA A 120 -22.40 13.27 4.56
C ALA A 120 -23.12 12.19 3.74
N LEU A 121 -23.06 12.25 2.40
CA LEU A 121 -23.61 11.21 1.52
C LEU A 121 -22.86 9.89 1.67
N LEU A 122 -21.52 9.92 1.65
CA LEU A 122 -20.70 8.71 1.80
C LEU A 122 -20.90 7.99 3.15
N THR A 123 -21.08 8.76 4.21
CA THR A 123 -21.31 8.24 5.57
C THR A 123 -22.77 7.91 5.86
N TYR A 124 -23.69 8.23 4.95
CA TYR A 124 -25.10 7.88 5.10
C TYR A 124 -25.33 6.39 4.88
N HIS A 125 -25.82 5.72 5.92
CA HIS A 125 -26.27 4.33 5.87
C HIS A 125 -27.81 4.31 5.91
N GLY A 126 -28.44 3.95 4.80
CA GLY A 126 -29.88 3.71 4.75
C GLY A 126 -30.26 2.46 5.54
N TYR A 127 -31.57 2.28 5.80
CA TYR A 127 -32.09 1.05 6.41
C TYR A 127 -32.36 -0.04 5.38
N GLU A 128 -32.33 0.31 4.09
CA GLU A 128 -32.58 -0.63 3.01
C GLU A 128 -31.33 -1.49 2.73
N PRO A 129 -31.51 -2.78 2.39
CA PRO A 129 -30.40 -3.65 2.06
C PRO A 129 -29.72 -3.29 0.73
N GLN A 130 -30.34 -2.41 -0.08
CA GLN A 130 -29.82 -1.98 -1.38
C GLN A 130 -29.11 -0.64 -1.27
N GLU A 131 -28.10 -0.46 -2.13
CA GLU A 131 -27.36 0.80 -2.21
C GLU A 131 -28.28 1.93 -2.73
N VAL A 132 -28.38 3.00 -1.95
CA VAL A 132 -29.27 4.15 -2.21
C VAL A 132 -28.58 5.19 -3.10
N LEU A 133 -27.25 5.33 -3.00
CA LEU A 133 -26.49 6.29 -3.80
C LEU A 133 -26.34 5.81 -5.23
N TRP A 134 -26.23 6.77 -6.14
CA TRP A 134 -26.03 6.49 -7.55
C TRP A 134 -24.60 5.95 -7.80
N PRO A 135 -24.39 4.85 -8.55
CA PRO A 135 -23.05 4.27 -8.74
C PRO A 135 -22.01 5.27 -9.28
N GLU A 136 -22.39 6.07 -10.26
CA GLU A 136 -21.53 7.06 -10.90
C GLU A 136 -21.13 8.21 -9.95
N PHE A 137 -21.84 8.37 -8.82
CA PHE A 137 -21.40 9.25 -7.75
C PHE A 137 -20.18 8.69 -7.04
N PHE A 138 -20.14 7.39 -6.73
CA PHE A 138 -18.96 6.77 -6.13
C PHE A 138 -17.75 6.85 -7.08
N ASP A 139 -17.96 6.60 -8.37
CA ASP A 139 -16.89 6.74 -9.37
C ASP A 139 -16.35 8.18 -9.41
N ALA A 140 -17.23 9.17 -9.51
CA ALA A 140 -16.83 10.58 -9.57
C ALA A 140 -16.07 11.02 -8.32
N VAL A 141 -16.53 10.59 -7.13
CA VAL A 141 -15.86 10.91 -5.86
C VAL A 141 -14.51 10.19 -5.75
N ASN A 142 -14.44 8.92 -6.14
CA ASN A 142 -13.18 8.17 -6.13
C ASN A 142 -12.15 8.79 -7.08
N GLU A 143 -12.55 9.16 -8.30
CA GLU A 143 -11.67 9.88 -9.23
C GLU A 143 -11.18 11.21 -8.67
N ALA A 144 -12.09 12.01 -8.12
CA ALA A 144 -11.72 13.28 -7.50
C ALA A 144 -10.73 13.06 -6.35
N PHE A 145 -10.92 12.02 -5.53
CA PHE A 145 -10.05 11.66 -4.42
C PHE A 145 -8.67 11.21 -4.90
N LEU A 146 -8.60 10.29 -5.87
CA LEU A 146 -7.34 9.78 -6.41
C LEU A 146 -6.51 10.89 -7.08
N LEU A 147 -7.18 11.82 -7.77
CA LEU A 147 -6.58 13.01 -8.38
C LEU A 147 -6.33 14.16 -7.39
N LYS A 148 -6.57 13.96 -6.08
CA LYS A 148 -6.38 14.97 -5.01
C LYS A 148 -7.15 16.28 -5.25
N LYS A 149 -8.31 16.19 -5.90
CA LYS A 149 -9.23 17.32 -6.16
C LYS A 149 -10.25 17.54 -5.04
N ILE A 150 -10.37 16.58 -4.11
CA ILE A 150 -11.19 16.65 -2.91
C ILE A 150 -10.37 16.09 -1.73
N SER A 151 -10.56 16.66 -0.54
CA SER A 151 -10.01 16.09 0.69
C SER A 151 -11.14 15.38 1.43
N LEU A 152 -10.96 14.11 1.80
CA LEU A 152 -11.98 13.35 2.52
C LEU A 152 -11.38 12.76 3.79
N PRO A 153 -12.13 12.76 4.91
CA PRO A 153 -11.69 12.06 6.11
C PRO A 153 -11.65 10.55 5.85
N THR A 154 -10.76 9.84 6.55
CA THR A 154 -10.59 8.39 6.42
C THR A 154 -11.90 7.61 6.58
N SER A 155 -12.81 8.06 7.46
CA SER A 155 -14.13 7.44 7.64
C SER A 155 -14.97 7.45 6.36
N ALA A 156 -14.99 8.56 5.62
CA ALA A 156 -15.74 8.69 4.38
C ALA A 156 -15.14 7.82 3.26
N VAL A 157 -13.80 7.75 3.18
CA VAL A 157 -13.09 6.88 2.23
C VAL A 157 -13.34 5.40 2.54
N VAL A 158 -13.34 5.01 3.82
CA VAL A 158 -13.72 3.66 4.24
C VAL A 158 -15.15 3.34 3.82
N CYS A 159 -16.12 4.24 4.04
CA CYS A 159 -17.50 4.03 3.61
C CYS A 159 -17.62 3.91 2.08
N LEU A 160 -16.90 4.74 1.31
CA LEU A 160 -16.83 4.64 -0.16
C LEU A 160 -16.39 3.24 -0.60
N TRP A 161 -15.26 2.75 -0.08
CA TRP A 161 -14.68 1.47 -0.51
C TRP A 161 -15.43 0.24 0.01
N LEU A 162 -16.11 0.34 1.15
CA LEU A 162 -16.98 -0.75 1.63
C LEU A 162 -18.27 -0.90 0.81
N ARG A 163 -18.76 0.20 0.24
CA ARG A 163 -20.03 0.24 -0.51
C ARG A 163 -19.84 0.07 -2.01
N HIS A 164 -18.65 0.38 -2.52
CA HIS A 164 -18.35 0.35 -3.94
C HIS A 164 -17.00 -0.30 -4.23
N LEU A 165 -17.03 -1.62 -4.47
CA LEU A 165 -15.83 -2.42 -4.78
C LEU A 165 -15.01 -1.86 -5.97
N PRO A 166 -15.61 -1.42 -7.10
CA PRO A 166 -14.82 -0.88 -8.20
C PRO A 166 -13.98 0.35 -7.81
N SER A 167 -14.44 1.15 -6.85
CA SER A 167 -13.65 2.28 -6.33
C SER A 167 -12.42 1.81 -5.56
N LEU A 168 -12.54 0.76 -4.74
CA LEU A 168 -11.41 0.18 -4.02
C LEU A 168 -10.40 -0.45 -4.98
N GLU A 169 -10.88 -1.23 -5.95
CA GLU A 169 -10.04 -1.84 -6.98
C GLU A 169 -9.27 -0.76 -7.74
N LYS A 170 -9.97 0.31 -8.17
CA LYS A 170 -9.33 1.41 -8.88
C LYS A 170 -8.31 2.16 -8.02
N ALA A 171 -8.55 2.32 -6.72
CA ALA A 171 -7.59 2.92 -5.80
C ALA A 171 -6.31 2.08 -5.67
N THR A 172 -6.45 0.75 -5.55
CA THR A 172 -5.31 -0.17 -5.50
C THR A 172 -4.55 -0.23 -6.83
N LEU A 173 -5.25 -0.25 -7.96
CA LEU A 173 -4.62 -0.20 -9.30
C LEU A 173 -3.88 1.12 -9.50
N HIS A 174 -4.43 2.25 -9.05
CA HIS A 174 -3.75 3.54 -9.11
C HIS A 174 -2.49 3.57 -8.21
N LEU A 175 -2.47 2.85 -7.08
CA LEU A 175 -1.25 2.64 -6.31
C LEU A 175 -0.22 1.84 -7.13
N PHE A 176 -0.62 0.74 -7.77
CA PHE A 176 0.29 -0.03 -8.61
C PHE A 176 0.85 0.79 -9.77
N ASP A 177 0.03 1.60 -10.44
CA ASP A 177 0.48 2.49 -11.51
C ASP A 177 1.53 3.50 -11.01
N LYS A 178 1.34 4.08 -9.81
CA LYS A 178 2.34 4.95 -9.17
C LYS A 178 3.63 4.23 -8.81
N LEU A 179 3.53 2.97 -8.39
CA LEU A 179 4.70 2.15 -8.10
C LEU A 179 5.45 1.84 -9.40
N ILE A 180 4.78 1.36 -10.43
CA ILE A 180 5.42 0.96 -11.71
C ILE A 180 6.00 2.18 -12.44
N SER A 181 5.29 3.30 -12.47
CA SER A 181 5.73 4.53 -13.16
C SER A 181 6.90 5.25 -12.46
N SER A 182 7.24 4.85 -11.24
CA SER A 182 8.36 5.43 -10.51
C SER A 182 9.66 4.72 -10.92
N GLU A 183 10.50 5.41 -11.71
CA GLU A 183 11.79 4.93 -12.23
C GLU A 183 12.73 4.30 -11.18
N ARG A 184 12.52 4.60 -9.89
CA ARG A 184 13.29 4.04 -8.77
C ARG A 184 12.38 3.84 -7.55
N ASN A 185 11.94 2.61 -7.32
CA ASN A 185 11.07 2.23 -6.21
C ASN A 185 11.85 1.93 -4.93
N PHE A 186 12.28 3.00 -4.27
CA PHE A 186 12.84 2.92 -2.91
C PHE A 186 11.74 2.70 -1.87
N LEU A 187 11.99 1.93 -0.82
CA LEU A 187 10.98 1.57 0.18
C LEU A 187 10.35 2.81 0.83
N ARG A 188 11.13 3.87 1.07
CA ARG A 188 10.62 5.16 1.59
C ARG A 188 9.64 5.83 0.64
N ARG A 189 9.86 5.71 -0.67
CA ARG A 189 8.96 6.28 -1.69
C ARG A 189 7.68 5.47 -1.79
N ILE A 190 7.80 4.14 -1.73
CA ILE A 190 6.67 3.22 -1.63
C ILE A 190 5.84 3.55 -0.38
N GLU A 191 6.48 3.77 0.76
CA GLU A 191 5.84 4.16 2.02
C GLU A 191 5.06 5.48 1.87
N CYS A 192 5.66 6.49 1.22
CA CYS A 192 4.96 7.75 0.94
C CYS A 192 3.71 7.53 0.08
N PHE A 193 3.82 6.77 -1.01
CA PHE A 193 2.67 6.48 -1.88
C PHE A 193 1.57 5.71 -1.15
N LEU A 194 1.94 4.76 -0.30
CA LEU A 194 1.00 4.00 0.52
C LEU A 194 0.29 4.88 1.55
N LYS A 195 1.02 5.68 2.32
CA LYS A 195 0.44 6.61 3.30
C LYS A 195 -0.45 7.67 2.62
N ASP A 196 -0.04 8.18 1.46
CA ASP A 196 -0.83 9.13 0.68
C ASP A 196 -2.11 8.51 0.10
N SER A 197 -2.18 7.18 -0.04
CA SER A 197 -3.34 6.48 -0.60
C SER A 197 -4.50 6.29 0.37
N LEU A 198 -4.26 6.36 1.69
CA LEU A 198 -5.17 5.93 2.76
C LEU A 198 -5.54 4.43 2.77
N LEU A 199 -4.97 3.60 1.88
CA LEU A 199 -5.21 2.16 1.85
C LEU A 199 -4.83 1.47 3.17
N PRO A 200 -3.65 1.71 3.78
CA PRO A 200 -3.30 1.08 5.06
C PRO A 200 -4.28 1.43 6.18
N GLU A 201 -4.70 2.70 6.28
CA GLU A 201 -5.63 3.15 7.30
C GLU A 201 -7.04 2.61 7.09
N ALA A 202 -7.49 2.49 5.84
CA ALA A 202 -8.79 1.92 5.50
C ALA A 202 -8.79 0.40 5.68
N ALA A 203 -7.68 -0.27 5.41
CA ALA A 203 -7.48 -1.69 5.60
C ALA A 203 -7.54 -2.11 7.08
N CYS A 204 -7.55 -1.20 8.05
CA CYS A 204 -7.99 -1.51 9.41
C CYS A 204 -9.43 -2.05 9.49
N HIS A 205 -10.20 -1.99 8.40
CA HIS A 205 -11.42 -2.77 8.23
C HIS A 205 -11.11 -4.09 7.47
N PRO A 206 -11.40 -5.27 8.04
CA PRO A 206 -11.01 -6.57 7.45
C PRO A 206 -11.49 -6.79 6.01
N ALA A 207 -12.69 -6.33 5.66
CA ALA A 207 -13.20 -6.46 4.29
C ALA A 207 -12.33 -5.71 3.26
N ILE A 208 -11.85 -4.50 3.60
CA ILE A 208 -10.97 -3.73 2.72
C ILE A 208 -9.60 -4.42 2.64
N PHE A 209 -9.04 -4.82 3.79
CA PHE A 209 -7.77 -5.54 3.83
C PHE A 209 -7.78 -6.74 2.91
N ARG A 210 -8.81 -7.60 3.00
CA ARG A 210 -8.88 -8.83 2.20
C ARG A 210 -8.91 -8.59 0.70
N ILE A 211 -9.59 -7.54 0.24
CA ILE A 211 -9.61 -7.19 -1.19
C ILE A 211 -8.25 -6.66 -1.62
N VAL A 212 -7.65 -5.74 -0.85
CA VAL A 212 -6.33 -5.19 -1.15
C VAL A 212 -5.26 -6.30 -1.16
N ASP A 213 -5.31 -7.19 -0.17
CA ASP A 213 -4.46 -8.37 -0.04
C ASP A 213 -4.61 -9.33 -1.23
N GLU A 214 -5.84 -9.57 -1.69
CA GLU A 214 -6.12 -10.34 -2.92
C GLU A 214 -5.53 -9.69 -4.16
N MET A 215 -5.65 -8.37 -4.31
CA MET A 215 -5.07 -7.67 -5.44
C MET A 215 -3.55 -7.73 -5.43
N PHE A 216 -2.92 -7.66 -4.26
CA PHE A 216 -1.48 -7.91 -4.11
C PHE A 216 -1.10 -9.35 -4.48
N ARG A 217 -1.89 -10.34 -4.04
CA ARG A 217 -1.71 -11.76 -4.41
C ARG A 217 -1.78 -11.94 -5.92
N CYS A 218 -2.80 -11.38 -6.57
CA CYS A 218 -2.93 -11.41 -8.03
C CYS A 218 -1.73 -10.74 -8.71
N ALA A 219 -1.36 -9.52 -8.31
CA ALA A 219 -0.21 -8.82 -8.88
C ALA A 219 1.09 -9.62 -8.73
N LEU A 220 1.29 -10.28 -7.59
CA LEU A 220 2.47 -11.10 -7.33
C LEU A 220 2.53 -12.33 -8.23
N LEU A 221 1.40 -13.01 -8.44
CA LEU A 221 1.30 -14.18 -9.31
C LEU A 221 1.47 -13.81 -10.79
N GLU A 222 0.85 -12.72 -11.24
CA GLU A 222 0.95 -12.22 -12.62
C GLU A 222 2.35 -11.71 -12.98
N THR A 223 3.10 -11.21 -11.98
CA THR A 223 4.47 -10.71 -12.17
C THR A 223 5.56 -11.74 -11.86
N ASP A 224 5.18 -13.01 -11.58
CA ASP A 224 6.06 -14.10 -11.16
C ASP A 224 7.01 -13.71 -10.01
N GLY A 225 6.51 -12.92 -9.05
CA GLY A 225 7.28 -12.51 -7.87
C GLY A 225 8.13 -11.26 -8.04
N ALA A 226 7.69 -10.26 -8.82
CA ALA A 226 8.45 -9.03 -9.00
C ALA A 226 8.83 -8.37 -7.65
N PRO A 227 10.09 -7.91 -7.50
CA PRO A 227 10.59 -7.37 -6.24
C PRO A 227 9.84 -6.10 -5.80
N GLU A 228 9.34 -5.29 -6.74
CA GLU A 228 8.54 -4.10 -6.46
C GLU A 228 7.22 -4.44 -5.79
N VAL A 229 6.58 -5.54 -6.22
CA VAL A 229 5.32 -6.02 -5.64
C VAL A 229 5.57 -6.57 -4.24
N LEU A 230 6.62 -7.38 -4.06
CA LEU A 230 7.03 -7.88 -2.74
C LEU A 230 7.34 -6.74 -1.76
N ALA A 231 8.07 -5.72 -2.21
CA ALA A 231 8.35 -4.53 -1.43
C ALA A 231 7.08 -3.77 -1.06
N ALA A 232 6.14 -3.60 -2.00
CA ALA A 232 4.86 -2.94 -1.73
C ALA A 232 4.01 -3.72 -0.72
N ILE A 233 3.97 -5.05 -0.78
CA ILE A 233 3.30 -5.91 0.21
C ILE A 233 3.89 -5.70 1.61
N GLN A 234 5.22 -5.72 1.73
CA GLN A 234 5.90 -5.55 3.01
C GLN A 234 5.66 -4.16 3.61
N VAL A 235 5.80 -3.10 2.81
CA VAL A 235 5.58 -1.73 3.28
C VAL A 235 4.11 -1.48 3.59
N PHE A 236 3.17 -2.03 2.78
CA PHE A 236 1.74 -1.95 3.06
C PHE A 236 1.41 -2.62 4.40
N THR A 237 1.89 -3.84 4.62
CA THR A 237 1.68 -4.58 5.87
C THR A 237 2.19 -3.79 7.05
N TRP A 238 3.38 -3.23 6.95
CA TRP A 238 3.95 -2.41 8.01
C TRP A 238 3.11 -1.15 8.30
N CYS A 239 2.72 -0.40 7.27
CA CYS A 239 1.86 0.78 7.43
C CYS A 239 0.49 0.41 8.03
N PHE A 240 -0.06 -0.74 7.63
CA PHE A 240 -1.32 -1.27 8.14
C PHE A 240 -1.23 -1.62 9.63
N VAL A 241 -0.18 -2.33 10.05
CA VAL A 241 0.06 -2.66 11.46
C VAL A 241 0.25 -1.39 12.29
N GLU A 242 1.03 -0.42 11.80
CA GLU A 242 1.21 0.89 12.45
C GLU A 242 -0.14 1.63 12.60
N ALA A 243 -0.97 1.64 11.56
CA ALA A 243 -2.29 2.26 11.59
C ALA A 243 -3.25 1.55 12.55
N LEU A 244 -3.21 0.22 12.59
CA LEU A 244 -4.02 -0.61 13.48
C LEU A 244 -3.66 -0.36 14.96
N GLU A 245 -2.37 -0.24 15.26
CA GLU A 245 -1.86 0.09 16.60
C GLU A 245 -2.26 1.50 17.04
N LYS A 246 -2.14 2.51 16.17
CA LYS A 246 -2.56 3.89 16.49
C LYS A 246 -4.06 4.00 16.78
N LYS A 247 -4.89 3.19 16.12
CA LYS A 247 -6.34 3.15 16.37
C LYS A 247 -6.71 2.41 17.66
N ASN A 248 -5.76 1.71 18.30
CA ASN A 248 -6.06 0.87 19.46
C ASN A 248 -6.07 1.63 20.80
N LYS A 249 -7.30 1.77 21.33
CA LYS A 249 -7.54 1.55 22.77
C LYS A 249 -8.25 0.21 23.05
N GLN A 250 -8.90 -0.41 22.05
CA GLN A 250 -9.44 -1.77 22.07
C GLN A 250 -9.51 -2.29 20.63
N LEU A 251 -8.85 -3.41 20.31
CA LEU A 251 -8.91 -4.04 18.98
C LEU A 251 -10.37 -4.39 18.66
N LYS A 252 -10.95 -3.75 17.63
CA LYS A 252 -12.30 -4.10 17.16
C LYS A 252 -12.35 -5.48 16.48
N PHE A 253 -11.24 -5.92 15.89
CA PHE A 253 -11.14 -7.17 15.13
C PHE A 253 -9.87 -7.93 15.49
N THR A 254 -9.93 -9.26 15.49
CA THR A 254 -8.77 -10.13 15.76
C THR A 254 -7.91 -10.28 14.50
N PHE A 255 -6.61 -10.50 14.63
CA PHE A 255 -5.71 -10.67 13.47
C PHE A 255 -6.11 -11.84 12.54
N LYS A 256 -6.76 -12.87 13.09
CA LYS A 256 -7.34 -13.98 12.31
C LYS A 256 -8.37 -13.51 11.26
N THR A 257 -9.02 -12.36 11.47
CA THR A 257 -9.97 -11.80 10.48
C THR A 257 -9.28 -11.22 9.24
N TYR A 258 -8.02 -10.82 9.37
CA TYR A 258 -7.21 -10.29 8.27
C TYR A 258 -6.52 -11.43 7.53
N PHE A 259 -5.98 -12.42 8.26
CA PHE A 259 -5.31 -13.59 7.71
C PHE A 259 -6.08 -14.88 8.04
N PRO A 260 -7.18 -15.18 7.31
CA PRO A 260 -8.08 -16.30 7.66
C PRO A 260 -7.45 -17.68 7.46
N TYR A 261 -6.48 -17.80 6.56
CA TYR A 261 -5.78 -19.06 6.26
C TYR A 261 -4.57 -19.30 7.16
N ALA A 262 -4.18 -18.33 7.98
CA ALA A 262 -2.98 -18.45 8.79
C ALA A 262 -3.27 -19.03 10.18
N SER A 263 -2.33 -19.81 10.70
CA SER A 263 -2.36 -20.29 12.08
C SER A 263 -2.29 -19.10 13.06
N PRO A 264 -3.22 -18.97 14.03
CA PRO A 264 -3.19 -17.87 15.00
C PRO A 264 -1.87 -17.75 15.76
N SER A 265 -1.25 -18.88 16.11
CA SER A 265 0.04 -18.90 16.81
C SER A 265 1.15 -18.31 15.95
N LEU A 266 1.17 -18.65 14.66
CA LEU A 266 2.15 -18.12 13.71
C LEU A 266 2.00 -16.61 13.53
N ILE A 267 0.76 -16.13 13.36
CA ILE A 267 0.48 -14.68 13.24
C ILE A 267 0.98 -13.93 14.49
N MET A 268 0.70 -14.46 15.68
CA MET A 268 1.11 -13.82 16.95
C MET A 268 2.62 -13.66 17.06
N VAL A 269 3.40 -14.63 16.56
CA VAL A 269 4.87 -14.54 16.56
C VAL A 269 5.36 -13.59 15.49
N LEU A 270 4.77 -13.61 14.29
CA LEU A 270 5.16 -12.73 13.17
C LEU A 270 4.88 -11.25 13.45
N LEU A 271 3.85 -10.94 14.24
CA LEU A 271 3.49 -9.59 14.68
C LEU A 271 4.41 -9.01 15.75
N GLN A 272 5.25 -9.82 16.40
CA GLN A 272 6.18 -9.29 17.40
C GLN A 272 7.13 -8.29 16.74
N HIS A 273 7.24 -7.09 17.30
CA HIS A 273 8.18 -6.10 16.82
C HIS A 273 9.60 -6.54 17.16
N PRO A 274 10.50 -6.78 16.18
CA PRO A 274 11.85 -7.21 16.51
C PRO A 274 12.62 -6.18 17.35
N LYS A 275 12.19 -4.91 17.33
CA LYS A 275 12.68 -3.82 18.19
C LYS A 275 12.53 -4.09 19.68
N GLU A 276 11.48 -4.82 20.06
CA GLU A 276 11.16 -5.11 21.47
C GLU A 276 11.98 -6.30 22.00
N ILE A 277 12.64 -7.02 21.10
CA ILE A 277 13.43 -8.21 21.42
C ILE A 277 14.92 -7.83 21.32
N PRO A 278 15.73 -8.06 22.38
CA PRO A 278 17.17 -7.89 22.31
C PRO A 278 17.77 -8.70 21.15
N GLN A 279 18.74 -8.12 20.44
CA GLN A 279 19.31 -8.71 19.23
C GLN A 279 19.91 -10.10 19.47
N GLU A 280 20.46 -10.34 20.65
CA GLU A 280 21.04 -11.63 21.06
C GLU A 280 19.98 -12.73 21.15
N LEU A 281 18.72 -12.36 21.41
CA LEU A 281 17.61 -13.28 21.59
C LEU A 281 16.84 -13.54 20.29
N TRP A 282 17.13 -12.84 19.20
CA TRP A 282 16.44 -13.03 17.91
C TRP A 282 16.52 -14.46 17.37
N HIS A 283 17.53 -15.24 17.75
CA HIS A 283 17.64 -16.64 17.36
C HIS A 283 16.43 -17.51 17.81
N GLN A 284 15.82 -17.20 18.96
CA GLN A 284 14.70 -17.97 19.51
C GLN A 284 13.40 -17.81 18.69
N PRO A 285 12.87 -16.59 18.45
CA PRO A 285 11.67 -16.41 17.63
C PRO A 285 11.89 -16.89 16.20
N LEU A 286 13.08 -16.70 15.62
CA LEU A 286 13.39 -17.18 14.27
C LEU A 286 13.33 -18.71 14.17
N LYS A 287 13.90 -19.42 15.14
CA LYS A 287 13.82 -20.88 15.20
C LYS A 287 12.37 -21.33 15.34
N HIS A 288 11.60 -20.68 16.22
CA HIS A 288 10.20 -21.00 16.44
C HIS A 288 9.33 -20.76 15.19
N ILE A 289 9.53 -19.63 14.49
CA ILE A 289 8.87 -19.34 13.20
C ILE A 289 9.20 -20.45 12.18
N SER A 290 10.47 -20.83 12.06
CA SER A 290 10.89 -21.89 11.15
C SER A 290 10.24 -23.23 11.47
N GLU A 291 10.14 -23.60 12.74
CA GLU A 291 9.53 -24.86 13.18
C GLU A 291 8.03 -24.89 12.85
N MET A 292 7.29 -23.82 13.20
CA MET A 292 5.87 -23.71 12.87
C MET A 292 5.61 -23.76 11.37
N LEU A 293 6.39 -23.03 10.56
CA LEU A 293 6.25 -23.04 9.11
C LEU A 293 6.60 -24.41 8.53
N ARG A 294 7.65 -25.07 9.03
CA ARG A 294 8.06 -26.40 8.56
C ARG A 294 7.00 -27.44 8.88
N GLU A 295 6.42 -27.40 10.09
CA GLU A 295 5.32 -28.27 10.48
C GLU A 295 4.14 -28.10 9.51
N ILE A 296 3.71 -26.87 9.22
CA ILE A 296 2.55 -26.64 8.32
C ILE A 296 2.85 -27.04 6.87
N VAL A 297 4.07 -26.80 6.38
CA VAL A 297 4.45 -27.02 4.97
C VAL A 297 4.82 -28.47 4.70
N GLU A 298 5.51 -29.14 5.62
CA GLU A 298 6.06 -30.48 5.42
C GLU A 298 5.19 -31.57 6.05
N ASP A 299 4.45 -31.28 7.13
CA ASP A 299 3.54 -32.24 7.76
C ASP A 299 2.12 -32.14 7.18
N GLN A 300 1.88 -32.90 6.09
CA GLN A 300 0.59 -32.96 5.42
C GLN A 300 -0.48 -33.76 6.19
N THR A 301 -0.18 -34.25 7.41
CA THR A 301 -1.08 -35.16 8.16
C THR A 301 -2.31 -34.48 8.75
N HIS A 302 -2.35 -33.15 8.75
CA HIS A 302 -3.51 -32.38 9.21
C HIS A 302 -4.02 -31.59 8.01
N GLY A 303 -5.34 -31.58 7.76
CA GLY A 303 -5.98 -30.81 6.69
C GLY A 303 -5.75 -29.31 6.89
N SER A 304 -4.52 -28.86 6.59
CA SER A 304 -3.99 -27.59 7.06
C SER A 304 -4.67 -26.44 6.34
N TYR A 305 -4.94 -25.40 7.11
CA TYR A 305 -5.54 -24.17 6.61
C TYR A 305 -4.47 -23.48 5.75
N GLY A 306 -4.67 -23.47 4.44
CA GLY A 306 -3.78 -22.81 3.47
C GLY A 306 -2.54 -23.64 3.13
N GLY A 307 -2.39 -24.02 1.86
CA GLY A 307 -1.23 -24.81 1.40
C GLY A 307 0.11 -24.06 1.52
N PRO A 308 1.21 -24.65 1.04
CA PRO A 308 2.56 -24.07 1.17
C PRO A 308 2.69 -22.63 0.67
N PHE A 309 1.94 -22.28 -0.39
CA PHE A 309 1.88 -20.91 -0.90
C PHE A 309 1.27 -19.94 0.10
N GLU A 310 0.21 -20.29 0.83
CA GLU A 310 -0.42 -19.40 1.81
C GLU A 310 0.52 -19.12 2.99
N CYS A 311 1.29 -20.12 3.42
CA CYS A 311 2.32 -19.94 4.43
C CYS A 311 3.46 -19.04 3.96
N TRP A 312 3.89 -19.23 2.70
CA TRP A 312 4.90 -18.36 2.10
C TRP A 312 4.38 -16.93 1.92
N PHE A 313 3.15 -16.78 1.41
CA PHE A 313 2.49 -15.51 1.21
C PHE A 313 2.34 -14.76 2.55
N LEU A 314 1.89 -15.43 3.61
CA LEU A 314 1.89 -14.87 4.96
C LEU A 314 3.29 -14.42 5.39
N PHE A 315 4.31 -15.25 5.16
CA PHE A 315 5.66 -14.92 5.59
C PHE A 315 6.24 -13.68 4.87
N ILE A 316 5.94 -13.49 3.58
CA ILE A 316 6.42 -12.29 2.86
C ILE A 316 5.80 -10.99 3.36
N HIS A 317 4.57 -11.00 3.90
CA HIS A 317 3.99 -9.83 4.59
C HIS A 317 4.91 -9.33 5.71
N PHE A 318 5.55 -10.27 6.41
CA PHE A 318 6.49 -10.01 7.49
C PHE A 318 7.94 -10.25 7.08
N GLY A 319 8.29 -9.87 5.84
CA GLY A 319 9.60 -10.10 5.24
C GLY A 319 10.80 -9.56 6.04
N GLY A 320 10.58 -8.63 6.97
CA GLY A 320 11.61 -8.19 7.92
C GLY A 320 12.24 -9.35 8.71
N TRP A 321 11.50 -10.44 8.97
CA TRP A 321 12.07 -11.64 9.59
C TRP A 321 13.07 -12.35 8.69
N ALA A 322 12.81 -12.46 7.39
CA ALA A 322 13.76 -13.04 6.43
C ALA A 322 15.07 -12.23 6.39
N ASP A 323 14.95 -10.90 6.47
CA ASP A 323 16.07 -9.98 6.50
C ASP A 323 16.94 -10.20 7.76
N ILE A 324 16.30 -10.37 8.91
CA ILE A 324 16.98 -10.67 10.17
C ILE A 324 17.68 -12.02 10.11
N VAL A 325 17.05 -13.05 9.51
CA VAL A 325 17.68 -14.36 9.32
C VAL A 325 18.97 -14.24 8.51
N ALA A 326 18.93 -13.51 7.40
CA ALA A 326 20.10 -13.32 6.54
C ALA A 326 21.25 -12.61 7.26
N GLU A 327 20.96 -11.67 8.17
CA GLU A 327 21.99 -11.02 9.00
C GLU A 327 22.54 -11.95 10.08
N GLN A 328 21.68 -12.62 10.83
CA GLN A 328 22.07 -13.52 11.92
C GLN A 328 22.95 -14.68 11.42
N LEU A 329 22.67 -15.19 10.23
CA LEU A 329 23.48 -16.25 9.61
C LEU A 329 24.91 -15.82 9.27
N VAL A 330 25.08 -14.55 8.85
CA VAL A 330 26.39 -13.97 8.52
C VAL A 330 27.16 -13.57 9.78
N MET A 331 26.45 -13.05 10.79
CA MET A 331 27.04 -12.57 12.04
C MET A 331 27.42 -13.69 13.01
N SER A 332 26.75 -14.84 12.93
CA SER A 332 26.99 -15.93 13.85
C SER A 332 28.31 -16.65 13.57
N GLU A 333 29.16 -16.75 14.58
CA GLU A 333 30.39 -17.54 14.53
C GLU A 333 30.16 -19.06 14.57
N ALA A 334 29.02 -19.50 15.10
CA ALA A 334 28.66 -20.91 15.20
C ALA A 334 28.27 -21.48 13.83
N GLU A 335 28.16 -22.81 13.70
CA GLU A 335 27.62 -23.42 12.49
C GLU A 335 26.20 -22.89 12.21
N PRO A 336 25.83 -22.52 10.96
CA PRO A 336 24.51 -21.99 10.67
C PRO A 336 23.42 -23.00 11.06
N PRO A 337 22.48 -22.64 11.96
CA PRO A 337 21.40 -23.54 12.34
C PRO A 337 20.54 -23.93 11.14
N GLU A 338 20.21 -25.21 11.02
CA GLU A 338 19.43 -25.73 9.90
C GLU A 338 18.06 -25.04 9.76
N ALA A 339 17.42 -24.71 10.89
CA ALA A 339 16.15 -23.98 10.93
C ALA A 339 16.27 -22.61 10.23
N LEU A 340 17.34 -21.86 10.48
CA LEU A 340 17.55 -20.54 9.87
C LEU A 340 17.86 -20.64 8.38
N LEU A 341 18.64 -21.64 7.97
CA LEU A 341 18.90 -21.91 6.55
C LEU A 341 17.61 -22.25 5.81
N TRP A 342 16.76 -23.08 6.42
CA TRP A 342 15.47 -23.47 5.86
C TRP A 342 14.55 -22.25 5.73
N LEU A 343 14.44 -21.41 6.76
CA LEU A 343 13.58 -20.24 6.75
C LEU A 343 14.02 -19.22 5.68
N LEU A 344 15.34 -19.03 5.54
CA LEU A 344 15.88 -18.18 4.49
C LEU A 344 15.58 -18.74 3.10
N ALA A 345 15.83 -20.03 2.86
CA ALA A 345 15.54 -20.67 1.58
C ALA A 345 14.04 -20.67 1.26
N PHE A 346 13.19 -20.83 2.27
CA PHE A 346 11.74 -20.75 2.16
C PHE A 346 11.29 -19.36 1.66
N SER A 347 11.86 -18.28 2.19
CA SER A 347 11.51 -16.91 1.80
C SER A 347 11.74 -16.60 0.31
N TYR A 348 12.71 -17.28 -0.32
CA TYR A 348 13.03 -17.14 -1.74
C TYR A 348 12.40 -18.25 -2.61
N SER A 349 11.52 -19.11 -2.07
CA SER A 349 10.96 -20.27 -2.78
C SER A 349 9.43 -20.29 -2.68
N PRO A 350 8.70 -19.50 -3.49
CA PRO A 350 7.24 -19.36 -3.40
C PRO A 350 6.45 -20.62 -3.72
N ARG A 351 6.98 -21.45 -4.62
CA ARG A 351 6.34 -22.68 -5.08
C ARG A 351 7.05 -23.83 -4.40
N ASP A 352 6.33 -24.57 -3.55
CA ASP A 352 6.87 -25.65 -2.72
C ASP A 352 7.55 -26.75 -3.54
N ARG A 353 8.82 -26.50 -3.81
CA ARG A 353 9.74 -27.44 -4.43
C ARG A 353 10.73 -27.79 -3.34
N SER A 354 10.32 -28.66 -2.44
CA SER A 354 11.17 -29.18 -1.35
C SER A 354 12.59 -29.53 -1.85
N LEU A 355 12.70 -30.13 -3.03
CA LEU A 355 14.00 -30.43 -3.67
C LEU A 355 14.82 -29.16 -4.03
N GLN A 356 14.19 -28.14 -4.61
CA GLN A 356 14.86 -26.87 -4.93
C GLN A 356 15.26 -26.11 -3.67
N ARG A 357 14.44 -26.18 -2.62
CA ARG A 357 14.73 -25.59 -1.30
C ARG A 357 15.95 -26.27 -0.66
N THR A 358 16.01 -27.59 -0.66
CA THR A 358 17.17 -28.36 -0.17
C THR A 358 18.45 -28.01 -0.94
N GLN A 359 18.39 -27.91 -2.28
CA GLN A 359 19.54 -27.49 -3.08
C GLN A 359 20.00 -26.07 -2.72
N THR A 360 19.05 -25.13 -2.59
CA THR A 360 19.35 -23.75 -2.18
C THR A 360 20.02 -23.70 -0.79
N MET A 361 19.54 -24.51 0.16
CA MET A 361 20.15 -24.61 1.49
C MET A 361 21.60 -25.11 1.44
N ILE A 362 21.91 -26.10 0.60
CA ILE A 362 23.28 -26.64 0.44
C ILE A 362 24.21 -25.56 -0.11
N GLU A 363 23.79 -24.86 -1.16
CA GLU A 363 24.58 -23.79 -1.79
C GLU A 363 24.81 -22.63 -0.82
N VAL A 364 23.76 -22.19 -0.13
CA VAL A 364 23.85 -21.12 0.87
C VAL A 364 24.74 -21.52 2.05
N LYS A 365 24.64 -22.77 2.52
CA LYS A 365 25.49 -23.29 3.61
C LYS A 365 26.96 -23.28 3.20
N ALA A 366 27.29 -23.66 1.96
CA ALA A 366 28.65 -23.61 1.44
C ALA A 366 29.19 -22.17 1.41
N VAL A 367 28.42 -21.23 0.85
CA VAL A 367 28.80 -19.81 0.80
C VAL A 367 29.00 -19.24 2.20
N LEU A 368 28.08 -19.49 3.14
CA LEU A 368 28.23 -19.06 4.53
C LEU A 368 29.47 -19.65 5.20
N GLY A 369 29.79 -20.92 4.93
CA GLY A 369 31.02 -21.56 5.40
C GLY A 369 32.27 -20.82 4.93
N HIS A 370 32.30 -20.38 3.66
CA HIS A 370 33.40 -19.58 3.12
C HIS A 370 33.43 -18.16 3.71
N LEU A 371 32.30 -17.47 3.78
CA LEU A 371 32.21 -16.14 4.41
C LEU A 371 32.71 -16.17 5.86
N LYS A 372 32.43 -17.23 6.63
CA LYS A 372 32.93 -17.38 8.01
C LYS A 372 34.44 -17.59 8.08
N LYS A 373 35.02 -18.35 7.14
CA LYS A 373 36.49 -18.47 7.03
C LYS A 373 37.12 -17.10 6.72
N LEU A 374 36.52 -16.37 5.78
CA LEU A 374 36.95 -15.03 5.39
C LEU A 374 36.79 -13.99 6.49
N PHE A 375 35.77 -14.12 7.34
CA PHE A 375 35.56 -13.26 8.50
C PHE A 375 36.77 -13.29 9.46
N ARG A 376 37.45 -14.43 9.55
CA ARG A 376 38.63 -14.65 10.40
C ARG A 376 39.95 -14.38 9.67
N SER A 377 39.93 -14.07 8.38
CA SER A 377 41.14 -13.86 7.59
C SER A 377 41.74 -12.47 7.86
N PRO A 378 43.05 -12.37 8.17
CA PRO A 378 43.72 -11.07 8.33
C PRO A 378 43.92 -10.34 6.99
N THR A 379 43.89 -11.08 5.88
CA THR A 379 44.04 -10.56 4.52
C THR A 379 42.82 -10.97 3.70
N LEU A 380 41.89 -10.03 3.51
CA LEU A 380 40.66 -10.24 2.76
C LEU A 380 40.75 -9.46 1.45
N SER A 381 40.48 -10.11 0.31
CA SER A 381 40.43 -9.48 -1.00
C SER A 381 39.06 -9.64 -1.67
N ALA A 382 38.76 -8.77 -2.64
CA ALA A 382 37.52 -8.87 -3.42
C ALA A 382 37.44 -10.17 -4.24
N LYS A 383 38.59 -10.71 -4.67
CA LYS A 383 38.67 -11.99 -5.40
C LYS A 383 38.24 -13.18 -4.54
N ASP A 384 38.53 -13.13 -3.23
CA ASP A 384 38.14 -14.20 -2.31
C ASP A 384 36.60 -14.28 -2.18
N LEU A 385 35.92 -13.13 -2.15
CA LEU A 385 34.45 -13.07 -2.14
C LEU A 385 33.83 -13.46 -3.48
N GLN A 386 34.48 -13.11 -4.59
CA GLN A 386 34.05 -13.55 -5.91
C GLN A 386 34.18 -15.08 -6.07
N ALA A 387 35.25 -15.68 -5.52
CA ALA A 387 35.43 -17.13 -5.47
C ALA A 387 34.33 -17.79 -4.62
N ALA A 388 34.01 -17.24 -3.44
CA ALA A 388 32.92 -17.72 -2.60
C ALA A 388 31.56 -17.68 -3.32
N ALA A 389 31.30 -16.64 -4.13
CA ALA A 389 30.11 -16.56 -4.97
C ALA A 389 30.11 -17.61 -6.11
N ALA A 390 31.29 -17.97 -6.63
CA ALA A 390 31.47 -18.83 -7.80
C ALA A 390 31.56 -20.33 -7.49
N GLU A 391 31.94 -20.75 -6.28
CA GLU A 391 32.27 -22.14 -5.91
C GLU A 391 31.16 -23.19 -6.09
N SER A 392 29.90 -22.80 -6.30
CA SER A 392 28.79 -23.72 -6.60
C SER A 392 28.37 -23.73 -8.09
N ARG A 393 29.25 -23.29 -9.01
CA ARG A 393 28.98 -23.23 -10.47
C ARG A 393 29.05 -24.59 -11.18
N ASP A 394 29.35 -25.68 -10.48
CA ASP A 394 29.63 -26.95 -11.12
C ASP A 394 28.32 -27.68 -11.51
N ARG A 395 27.86 -27.40 -12.74
CA ARG A 395 27.01 -28.21 -13.66
C ARG A 395 25.63 -27.73 -14.13
N ASP A 396 25.05 -26.65 -13.63
CA ASP A 396 23.85 -26.05 -14.26
C ASP A 396 23.76 -24.55 -13.97
N PRO A 397 23.11 -23.73 -14.82
CA PRO A 397 22.85 -22.34 -14.49
C PRO A 397 21.98 -22.28 -13.23
N ARG A 398 22.53 -21.73 -12.14
CA ARG A 398 21.82 -21.61 -10.86
C ARG A 398 20.50 -20.86 -11.03
N PRO A 399 19.44 -21.25 -10.29
CA PRO A 399 18.20 -20.48 -10.26
C PRO A 399 18.50 -19.00 -9.90
N PRO A 400 17.89 -18.03 -10.61
CA PRO A 400 18.12 -16.60 -10.35
C PRO A 400 17.97 -16.19 -8.88
N LEU A 401 16.97 -16.77 -8.19
CA LEU A 401 16.67 -16.52 -6.78
C LEU A 401 17.80 -16.94 -5.82
N CYS A 402 18.51 -18.04 -6.11
CA CYS A 402 19.66 -18.44 -5.32
C CYS A 402 20.83 -17.45 -5.47
N GLN A 403 21.02 -16.91 -6.68
CA GLN A 403 22.04 -15.88 -6.91
C GLN A 403 21.73 -14.59 -6.15
N GLN A 404 20.47 -14.12 -6.18
CA GLN A 404 20.05 -12.96 -5.41
C GLN A 404 20.29 -13.15 -3.91
N LEU A 405 19.98 -14.35 -3.40
CA LEU A 405 20.24 -14.70 -2.01
C LEU A 405 21.74 -14.65 -1.66
N ILE A 406 22.60 -15.20 -2.51
CA ILE A 406 24.06 -15.15 -2.32
C ILE A 406 24.56 -13.71 -2.32
N ARG A 407 24.09 -12.87 -3.27
CA ARG A 407 24.48 -11.45 -3.32
C ARG A 407 24.07 -10.71 -2.05
N ARG A 408 22.88 -11.01 -1.53
CA ARG A 408 22.39 -10.49 -0.26
C ARG A 408 23.28 -10.89 0.92
N LEU A 409 23.70 -12.16 1.00
CA LEU A 409 24.60 -12.62 2.06
C LEU A 409 25.98 -11.95 1.99
N ILE A 410 26.51 -11.78 0.78
CA ILE A 410 27.76 -11.04 0.56
C ILE A 410 27.59 -9.58 0.97
N LEU A 411 26.49 -8.93 0.60
CA LEU A 411 26.22 -7.55 1.01
C LEU A 411 26.16 -7.42 2.54
N ASN A 412 25.45 -8.33 3.22
CA ASN A 412 25.44 -8.36 4.69
C ASN A 412 26.86 -8.55 5.25
N PHE A 413 27.67 -9.43 4.66
CA PHE A 413 29.06 -9.60 5.07
C PHE A 413 29.88 -8.31 4.89
N LEU A 414 29.73 -7.62 3.75
CA LEU A 414 30.40 -6.35 3.49
C LEU A 414 29.99 -5.25 4.47
N LEU A 415 28.75 -5.26 4.95
CA LEU A 415 28.23 -4.25 5.87
C LEU A 415 28.58 -4.55 7.32
N TRP A 416 28.79 -5.80 7.70
CA TRP A 416 28.97 -6.17 9.09
C TRP A 416 30.37 -6.66 9.46
N ALA A 417 31.10 -7.28 8.54
CA ALA A 417 32.46 -7.74 8.80
C ALA A 417 33.46 -6.57 8.77
N PRO A 418 34.35 -6.41 9.77
CA PRO A 418 35.35 -5.34 9.77
C PRO A 418 36.24 -5.34 8.53
N GLY A 419 36.67 -6.53 8.07
CA GLY A 419 37.44 -6.67 6.82
C GLY A 419 36.60 -6.37 5.57
N GLY A 420 35.31 -6.69 5.60
CA GLY A 420 34.37 -6.41 4.52
C GLY A 420 34.24 -4.92 4.22
N HIS A 421 34.28 -4.07 5.25
CA HIS A 421 34.20 -2.61 5.11
C HIS A 421 35.30 -2.04 4.20
N VAL A 422 36.50 -2.63 4.25
CA VAL A 422 37.68 -2.14 3.53
C VAL A 422 37.55 -2.41 2.03
N ILE A 423 36.96 -3.55 1.66
CA ILE A 423 36.84 -4.00 0.26
C ILE A 423 35.45 -3.79 -0.34
N ALA A 424 34.50 -3.23 0.43
CA ALA A 424 33.10 -3.13 0.03
C ALA A 424 32.89 -2.42 -1.32
N ARG A 425 33.61 -1.32 -1.57
CA ARG A 425 33.54 -0.59 -2.85
C ARG A 425 33.98 -1.46 -4.03
N GLU A 426 35.14 -2.09 -3.91
CA GLU A 426 35.69 -2.96 -4.95
C GLU A 426 34.73 -4.13 -5.25
N VAL A 427 34.21 -4.78 -4.21
CA VAL A 427 33.28 -5.91 -4.36
C VAL A 427 31.97 -5.48 -5.00
N ILE A 428 31.40 -4.33 -4.60
CA ILE A 428 30.17 -3.82 -5.22
C ILE A 428 30.40 -3.50 -6.70
N THR A 429 31.53 -2.91 -7.08
CA THR A 429 31.83 -2.66 -8.51
C THR A 429 31.94 -3.95 -9.32
N LEU A 430 32.46 -5.03 -8.73
CA LEU A 430 32.53 -6.34 -9.38
C LEU A 430 31.17 -7.04 -9.46
N MET A 431 30.28 -6.80 -8.50
CA MET A 431 28.95 -7.43 -8.42
C MET A 431 27.86 -6.69 -9.20
N ALA A 432 28.10 -5.44 -9.58
CA ALA A 432 27.17 -4.60 -10.34
C ALA A 432 27.71 -4.20 -11.75
N PRO A 433 28.10 -5.17 -12.60
CA PRO A 433 28.60 -4.86 -13.95
C PRO A 433 27.50 -4.41 -14.93
N THR A 434 26.24 -4.75 -14.65
CA THR A 434 25.06 -4.42 -15.48
C THR A 434 24.10 -3.51 -14.73
N ASP A 435 23.22 -2.83 -15.48
CA ASP A 435 22.23 -1.93 -14.89
C ASP A 435 21.20 -2.68 -14.03
N GLU A 436 20.81 -3.90 -14.44
CA GLU A 436 19.93 -4.79 -13.66
C GLU A 436 20.55 -5.15 -12.29
N LEU A 437 21.82 -5.52 -12.26
CA LEU A 437 22.51 -5.86 -11.00
C LEU A 437 22.78 -4.62 -10.15
N THR A 438 23.04 -3.48 -10.78
CA THR A 438 23.14 -2.18 -10.10
C THR A 438 21.82 -1.84 -9.42
N TYR A 439 20.70 -2.07 -10.10
CA TYR A 439 19.35 -1.88 -9.57
C TYR A 439 19.07 -2.83 -8.40
N GLU A 440 19.37 -4.12 -8.54
CA GLU A 440 19.21 -5.12 -7.46
C GLU A 440 20.01 -4.73 -6.21
N MET A 441 21.30 -4.41 -6.36
CA MET A 441 22.17 -4.02 -5.23
C MET A 441 21.71 -2.73 -4.57
N THR A 442 21.24 -1.78 -5.38
CA THR A 442 20.64 -0.53 -4.91
C THR A 442 19.39 -0.80 -4.07
N GLY A 443 18.51 -1.70 -4.54
CA GLY A 443 17.31 -2.13 -3.81
C GLY A 443 17.62 -2.82 -2.49
N LEU A 444 18.59 -3.75 -2.48
CA LEU A 444 19.04 -4.45 -1.27
C LEU A 444 19.61 -3.48 -0.21
N LEU A 445 20.41 -2.49 -0.64
CA LEU A 445 20.95 -1.46 0.25
C LEU A 445 19.85 -0.56 0.82
N ASP A 446 18.89 -0.14 -0.01
CA ASP A 446 17.76 0.68 0.43
C ASP A 446 16.88 -0.10 1.43
N GLN A 447 16.61 -1.38 1.17
CA GLN A 447 15.90 -2.27 2.08
C GLN A 447 16.61 -2.41 3.43
N THR A 448 17.92 -2.64 3.42
CA THR A 448 18.71 -2.75 4.66
C THR A 448 18.67 -1.44 5.46
N LEU A 449 18.84 -0.28 4.81
CA LEU A 449 18.79 1.02 5.47
C LEU A 449 17.40 1.35 6.02
N TYR A 450 16.35 1.15 5.22
CA TYR A 450 14.96 1.33 5.63
C TYR A 450 14.67 0.50 6.88
N ARG A 451 14.97 -0.80 6.84
CA ARG A 451 14.76 -1.69 7.98
C ARG A 451 15.57 -1.26 9.20
N TRP A 452 16.83 -0.84 9.07
CA TRP A 452 17.61 -0.38 10.22
C TRP A 452 17.03 0.85 10.89
N ASP A 453 16.48 1.78 10.12
CA ASP A 453 15.78 2.95 10.66
C ASP A 453 14.51 2.50 11.41
N HIS A 454 13.78 1.52 10.85
CA HIS A 454 12.60 0.94 11.47
C HIS A 454 12.86 -0.07 12.59
N LEU A 455 14.08 -0.58 12.75
CA LEU A 455 14.48 -1.44 13.87
C LEU A 455 15.26 -0.69 14.96
N CYS A 456 15.50 0.62 14.78
CA CYS A 456 16.37 1.43 15.64
C CYS A 456 17.75 0.79 15.86
N MET A 457 18.28 0.09 14.85
CA MET A 457 19.56 -0.62 14.96
C MET A 457 20.72 0.36 15.11
N GLU A 458 21.58 0.13 16.10
CA GLU A 458 22.78 0.94 16.36
C GLU A 458 24.01 0.35 15.65
N ALA A 459 24.12 0.60 14.35
CA ALA A 459 25.30 0.23 13.56
C ALA A 459 25.85 1.44 12.78
N PRO A 460 26.41 2.47 13.47
CA PRO A 460 26.73 3.76 12.84
C PRO A 460 27.74 3.63 11.69
N ARG A 461 28.73 2.75 11.82
CA ARG A 461 29.76 2.51 10.78
C ARG A 461 29.16 1.81 9.55
N SER A 462 28.40 0.74 9.75
CA SER A 462 27.72 0.00 8.68
C SER A 462 26.68 0.86 7.96
N ARG A 463 25.91 1.67 8.71
CA ARG A 463 24.94 2.63 8.18
C ARG A 463 25.60 3.71 7.33
N LYS A 464 26.74 4.24 7.77
CA LYS A 464 27.52 5.20 6.98
C LYS A 464 27.99 4.57 5.67
N LEU A 465 28.58 3.38 5.74
CA LEU A 465 29.05 2.65 4.55
C LEU A 465 27.92 2.35 3.56
N ALA A 466 26.78 1.83 4.04
CA ALA A 466 25.63 1.53 3.19
C ALA A 466 25.11 2.79 2.46
N ARG A 467 25.08 3.96 3.12
CA ARG A 467 24.68 5.22 2.49
C ARG A 467 25.68 5.71 1.44
N GLU A 468 26.98 5.56 1.69
CA GLU A 468 28.04 5.90 0.73
C GLU A 468 27.93 5.03 -0.52
N LEU A 469 27.83 3.71 -0.35
CA LEU A 469 27.70 2.75 -1.47
C LEU A 469 26.41 3.00 -2.27
N LEU A 470 25.30 3.31 -1.60
CA LEU A 470 24.04 3.64 -2.24
C LEU A 470 24.14 4.94 -3.07
N ALA A 471 24.85 5.95 -2.58
CA ALA A 471 25.08 7.19 -3.32
C ALA A 471 25.95 6.96 -4.56
N GLU A 472 27.00 6.15 -4.43
CA GLU A 472 27.89 5.79 -5.54
C GLU A 472 27.12 5.05 -6.65
N LEU A 473 26.34 4.01 -6.30
CA LEU A 473 25.53 3.25 -7.27
C LEU A 473 24.47 4.13 -7.96
N ARG A 474 23.83 5.04 -7.22
CA ARG A 474 22.84 5.97 -7.78
C ARG A 474 23.45 6.97 -8.76
N SER A 475 24.70 7.38 -8.53
CA SER A 475 25.43 8.31 -9.40
C SER A 475 25.96 7.62 -10.67
N ALA A 476 26.35 6.35 -10.56
CA ALA A 476 26.81 5.55 -11.69
C ALA A 476 25.66 5.25 -12.67
N GLY A 477 24.46 5.00 -12.16
CA GLY A 477 23.25 4.77 -12.97
C GLY A 477 22.58 6.04 -13.55
N THR A 478 23.14 7.24 -13.34
CA THR A 478 22.67 8.49 -14.00
C THR A 478 23.63 9.01 -15.08
N ALA A 479 24.83 8.42 -15.18
CA ALA A 479 25.87 8.84 -16.12
C ALA A 479 25.97 7.95 -17.38
N ARG A 480 25.02 7.03 -17.54
CA ARG A 480 24.79 6.18 -18.72
C ARG A 480 23.35 6.37 -19.15
#